data_AF-A0A0R3LGZ3-F1
#
_entry.id   AF-A0A0R3LGZ3-F1
#
_cell.length_a   1.000
_cell.length_b   1.000
_cell.length_c   1.000
_cell.angle_alpha   90.00
_cell.angle_beta   90.00
_cell.angle_gamma   90.00
#
_symmetry.space_group_name_H-M   'P 1'
#
loop_
_entity.id
_entity.type
_entity.pdbx_description
1 polymer ?
#
loop_
_entity_poly.entity_id
_entity_poly.type
_entity_poly.pdbx_seq_one_letter_code
_entity_poly.pdbx_strand_id
1 'polypeptide(L)' 'MPNELVAPYHDRMPVVVDDPENWLDPDTSLDDADPLPPEAFVVRVVNRAVNQVGEKDLNTIGPKTSSLTLRS' A
#
# COMPACT_ATOMS: atom_id res chain seq x y z
N MET A 1 -10.31 6.57 -8.52
CA MET A 1 -10.84 6.50 -7.13
C MET A 1 -10.03 5.45 -6.38
N PRO A 2 -9.82 5.58 -5.06
CA PRO A 2 -9.18 4.52 -4.29
C PRO A 2 -10.06 3.27 -4.30
N ASN A 3 -9.45 2.09 -4.23
CA ASN A 3 -10.18 0.85 -4.04
C ASN A 3 -10.78 0.77 -2.61
N GLU A 4 -11.62 -0.23 -2.38
CA GLU A 4 -12.34 -0.40 -1.10
C GLU A 4 -11.42 -0.59 0.12
N LEU A 5 -10.20 -1.09 -0.07
CA LEU A 5 -9.22 -1.27 1.00
C LEU A 5 -8.58 0.07 1.44
N VAL A 6 -8.36 0.99 0.49
CA VAL A 6 -7.68 2.28 0.74
C VAL A 6 -8.67 3.39 1.07
N ALA A 7 -9.88 3.35 0.51
CA ALA A 7 -10.90 4.40 0.68
C ALA A 7 -11.19 4.81 2.15
N PRO A 8 -11.13 3.92 3.16
CA PRO A 8 -11.30 4.32 4.56
C PRO A 8 -10.16 5.20 5.13
N TYR A 9 -8.98 5.18 4.51
CA TYR A 9 -7.77 5.83 5.01
C TYR A 9 -7.31 7.02 4.17
N HIS A 10 -7.62 7.02 2.87
CA HIS A 10 -7.17 8.04 1.93
C HIS A 10 -8.11 8.12 0.72
N ASP A 11 -8.22 9.31 0.12
CA ASP A 11 -9.08 9.60 -1.05
C ASP A 11 -8.38 9.36 -2.41
N ARG A 12 -7.12 8.93 -2.37
CA ARG A 12 -6.25 8.63 -3.52
C ARG A 12 -5.44 7.37 -3.26
N MET A 13 -5.09 6.68 -4.34
CA MET A 13 -4.13 5.57 -4.33
C MET A 13 -3.15 5.73 -5.51
N PRO A 14 -1.93 5.20 -5.42
CA PRO A 14 -1.07 5.06 -6.59
C PRO A 14 -1.70 4.10 -7.61
N VAL A 15 -1.35 4.27 -8.88
CA VAL A 15 -1.58 3.24 -9.91
C VAL A 15 -0.47 2.20 -9.75
N VAL A 16 -0.84 0.94 -9.60
CA VAL A 16 0.10 -0.18 -9.48
C VAL A 16 -0.24 -1.16 -10.59
N VAL A 17 0.77 -1.54 -11.38
CA VAL A 17 0.66 -2.42 -12.54
C VAL A 17 1.56 -3.63 -12.35
N ASP A 18 1.20 -4.76 -12.96
CA ASP A 18 1.99 -6.01 -12.94
C ASP A 18 2.78 -6.26 -14.24
N ASP A 19 2.44 -5.55 -15.31
CA ASP A 19 3.19 -5.53 -16.57
C ASP A 19 3.97 -4.21 -16.74
N PRO A 20 5.21 -4.14 -16.22
CA PRO A 20 6.04 -2.95 -16.35
C PRO A 20 6.51 -2.71 -17.80
N GLU A 21 6.58 -3.73 -18.65
CA GLU A 21 7.02 -3.57 -20.04
C GLU A 21 5.95 -2.83 -20.84
N ASN A 22 4.69 -3.28 -20.72
CA ASN A 22 3.55 -2.60 -21.33
C ASN A 22 3.37 -1.16 -20.81
N TRP A 23 3.61 -0.92 -19.51
CA TRP A 23 3.56 0.43 -18.94
C TRP A 23 4.64 1.38 -19.48
N LEU A 24 5.81 0.84 -19.86
CA LEU A 24 6.94 1.61 -20.36
C LEU A 24 6.92 1.77 -21.90
N ASP A 25 6.04 1.07 -22.60
CA ASP A 25 5.87 1.19 -24.03
C ASP A 25 5.16 2.51 -24.39
N PRO A 26 5.81 3.43 -25.13
CA PRO A 26 5.19 4.69 -25.53
C PRO A 26 4.02 4.53 -26.50
N ASP A 27 3.87 3.36 -27.15
CA ASP A 27 2.79 3.07 -28.09
C ASP A 27 1.55 2.47 -27.38
N THR A 28 1.65 2.10 -26.09
CA THR A 28 0.53 1.60 -25.30
C THR A 28 -0.40 2.73 -24.85
N SER A 29 -1.71 2.54 -25.02
CA SER A 29 -2.70 3.49 -24.49
C SER A 29 -2.76 3.43 -22.97
N LEU A 30 -2.94 4.58 -22.31
CA LEU A 30 -3.21 4.61 -20.87
C LEU A 30 -4.51 3.90 -20.49
N ASP A 31 -5.45 3.76 -21.43
CA ASP A 31 -6.70 3.00 -21.23
C ASP A 31 -6.43 1.49 -21.16
N ASP A 32 -5.30 1.02 -21.70
CA ASP A 32 -4.86 -0.38 -21.68
C ASP A 32 -4.01 -0.69 -20.43
N ALA A 33 -3.68 0.32 -19.62
CA ALA A 33 -3.04 0.11 -18.34
C ALA A 33 -4.07 -0.41 -17.33
N ASP A 34 -4.07 -1.71 -17.08
CA ASP A 34 -4.94 -2.36 -16.10
C ASP A 34 -4.30 -2.30 -14.70
N PRO A 35 -4.82 -1.49 -13.76
CA PRO A 35 -4.28 -1.44 -12.41
C PRO A 35 -4.60 -2.73 -11.67
N LEU A 36 -3.70 -3.15 -10.79
CA LEU A 36 -3.92 -4.32 -9.95
C LEU A 36 -5.24 -4.23 -9.17
N PRO A 37 -5.98 -5.35 -9.06
CA PRO A 37 -7.26 -5.36 -8.36
C PRO A 37 -7.04 -5.37 -6.83
N PRO A 38 -8.08 -5.06 -6.02
CA PRO A 38 -7.96 -4.91 -4.57
C PRO A 38 -7.35 -6.13 -3.87
N GLU A 39 -7.60 -7.33 -4.37
CA GLU A 39 -7.15 -8.61 -3.80
C GLU A 39 -5.62 -8.77 -3.87
N ALA A 40 -4.94 -8.00 -4.72
CA ALA A 40 -3.48 -7.95 -4.78
C ALA A 40 -2.85 -7.16 -3.62
N PHE A 41 -3.66 -6.48 -2.80
CA PHE A 41 -3.18 -5.59 -1.74
C PHE A 41 -3.49 -6.09 -0.33
N VAL A 42 -2.64 -5.71 0.62
CA VAL A 42 -2.86 -5.91 2.05
C VAL A 42 -2.64 -4.59 2.77
N VAL A 43 -3.62 -4.19 3.59
CA VAL A 43 -3.52 -3.02 4.47
C VAL A 43 -3.34 -3.49 5.91
N ARG A 44 -2.39 -2.89 6.64
CA ARG A 44 -2.13 -3.20 8.05
C ARG A 44 -1.68 -1.96 8.82
N VAL A 45 -1.95 -1.96 10.12
CA VAL A 45 -1.44 -0.94 11.04
C VAL A 45 0.04 -1.20 11.33
N VAL A 46 0.86 -0.17 11.20
CA VAL A 46 2.32 -0.20 11.38
C VAL A 46 2.78 0.73 12.52
N ASN A 47 4.07 0.70 12.86
CA ASN A 47 4.61 1.56 13.92
C ASN A 47 4.65 3.02 13.46
N ARG A 48 4.22 3.97 14.30
CA ARG A 48 4.26 5.42 14.02
C ARG A 48 5.67 5.94 13.74
N ALA A 49 6.72 5.24 14.15
CA ALA A 49 8.11 5.56 13.84
C ALA A 49 8.36 5.75 12.32
N VAL A 50 7.62 5.05 11.44
CA VAL A 50 7.72 5.20 9.97
C VAL A 50 7.47 6.63 9.47
N ASN A 51 6.82 7.47 10.27
CA ASN A 51 6.57 8.87 9.93
C ASN A 51 7.85 9.70 9.90
N GLN A 52 8.94 9.23 10.51
CA GLN A 52 10.25 9.89 10.45
C GLN A 52 10.97 9.45 9.19
N VAL A 53 11.29 10.39 8.29
CA VAL A 53 11.95 10.07 7.00
C VAL A 53 13.30 9.38 7.18
N GLY A 54 13.98 9.63 8.30
CA GLY A 54 15.24 8.98 8.67
C GLY A 54 15.09 7.57 9.26
N GLU A 55 13.88 7.12 9.58
CA GLU A 55 13.64 5.75 10.03
C GLU A 55 13.90 4.76 8.88
N LYS A 56 14.69 3.73 9.17
CA LYS A 56 15.12 2.69 8.21
C LYS A 56 14.97 1.27 8.77
N ASP A 57 14.56 1.12 10.03
CA ASP A 57 14.30 -0.18 10.62
C ASP A 57 13.06 -0.82 9.99
N LEU A 58 13.25 -1.95 9.31
CA LEU A 58 12.18 -2.73 8.69
C LEU A 58 11.15 -3.25 9.68
N ASN A 59 11.48 -3.35 10.97
CA ASN A 59 10.51 -3.73 11.99
C ASN A 59 9.37 -2.72 12.11
N THR A 60 9.57 -1.48 11.65
CA THR A 60 8.56 -0.43 11.71
C THR A 60 7.42 -0.62 10.70
N ILE A 61 7.64 -1.37 9.62
CA ILE A 61 6.61 -1.73 8.60
C ILE A 61 5.99 -3.11 8.84
N GLY A 62 6.47 -3.84 9.85
CA GLY A 62 5.87 -5.09 10.32
C GLY A 62 4.49 -4.87 10.96
N PRO A 63 3.68 -5.92 11.12
CA PRO A 63 2.40 -5.82 11.82
C PRO A 63 2.63 -5.35 13.25
N LYS A 64 1.88 -4.33 13.68
CA LYS A 64 1.92 -3.87 15.06
C LYS A 64 1.45 -4.99 15.98
N THR A 65 2.37 -5.59 16.74
CA THR A 65 2.02 -6.51 17.81
C THR A 65 1.23 -5.75 18.86
N SER A 66 -0.05 -6.08 19.00
CA SER A 66 -0.86 -5.60 20.10
C SER A 66 -0.44 -6.38 21.34
N SER A 67 0.35 -5.76 22.21
CA SER A 67 0.49 -6.25 23.59
C SER A 67 -0.87 -6.11 24.25
N LEU A 68 -1.64 -7.20 24.32
CA LEU A 68 -2.75 -7.31 25.27
C LEU A 68 -2.14 -7.20 26.67
N THR A 69 -2.19 -6.01 27.25
CA THR A 69 -2.07 -5.88 28.70
C THR A 69 -3.34 -6.51 29.28
N LEU A 70 -3.25 -7.77 29.72
CA LEU A 70 -4.21 -8.31 30.68
C LEU A 70 -4.15 -7.42 31.91
N ARG A 71 -5.17 -6.60 32.10
CA ARG A 71 -5.40 -5.94 33.39
C ARG A 71 -5.91 -7.01 34.34
N SER A 72 -5.07 -7.39 35.29
CA SER A 72 -5.44 -8.15 36.49
C SER A 72 -6.39 -7.35 37.38
#